data_AF-A0A1V5QUC8-F1
#
_entry.id   AF-A0A1V5QUC8-F1
#
_cell.length_a   1.000
_cell.length_b   1.000
_cell.length_c   1.000
_cell.angle_alpha   90.00
_cell.angle_beta   90.00
_cell.angle_gamma   90.00
#
_symmetry.space_group_name_H-M   'P 1'
#
loop_
_entity.id
_entity.type
_entity.pdbx_description
1 polymer ?
#
loop_
_entity_poly.entity_id
_entity_poly.type
_entity_poly.pdbx_seq_one_letter_code
_entity_poly.pdbx_strand_id
1 'polypeptide(L)' 'MIADALKPAVISRVELVGTTAAQVWLDEDQRSLAIGKMGQNIALASQLVGLNINLVQSEKSTQERQAELDEQVDEAVE' A
#
# COMPACT_ATOMS: atom_id res chain seq x y z
N MET A 1 -11.84 -3.59 -8.54
CA MET A 1 -10.95 -4.33 -7.62
C MET A 1 -9.67 -3.51 -7.42
N ILE A 2 -9.01 -3.59 -6.25
CA ILE A 2 -7.79 -2.80 -5.94
C ILE A 2 -6.68 -2.98 -6.98
N ALA A 3 -6.56 -4.20 -7.53
CA ALA A 3 -5.62 -4.51 -8.62
C ALA A 3 -5.80 -3.64 -9.87
N ASP A 4 -7.04 -3.32 -10.25
CA ASP A 4 -7.32 -2.47 -11.41
C ASP A 4 -6.99 -1.01 -11.15
N ALA A 5 -7.15 -0.55 -9.92
CA ALA A 5 -6.87 0.82 -9.53
C ALA A 5 -5.36 1.15 -9.57
N LEU A 6 -4.50 0.14 -9.40
CA LEU A 6 -3.04 0.28 -9.40
C LEU A 6 -2.39 0.06 -10.77
N LYS A 7 -3.16 -0.27 -11.82
CA LYS A 7 -2.62 -0.40 -13.19
C LYS A 7 -1.89 0.88 -13.57
N PRO A 8 -0.66 0.80 -14.08
CA PRO A 8 0.00 -0.35 -14.73
C PRO A 8 0.80 -1.31 -13.81
N ALA A 9 0.84 -1.10 -12.50
CA ALA A 9 1.64 -1.92 -11.59
C ALA A 9 1.01 -3.30 -11.37
N VAL A 10 1.86 -4.33 -11.34
CA VAL A 10 1.46 -5.70 -10.98
C VAL A 10 1.62 -5.88 -9.48
N ILE A 11 0.58 -6.39 -8.83
CA ILE A 11 0.54 -6.63 -7.39
C ILE A 11 0.53 -8.13 -7.09
N SER A 12 1.21 -8.53 -6.04
CA SER A 12 1.40 -9.93 -5.66
C SER A 12 0.35 -10.40 -4.65
N ARG A 13 -0.03 -9.54 -3.70
CA ARG A 13 -1.06 -9.84 -2.69
C ARG A 13 -1.75 -8.56 -2.23
N VAL A 14 -3.02 -8.66 -1.84
CA VAL A 14 -3.78 -7.60 -1.18
C VAL A 14 -4.39 -8.17 0.09
N GLU A 15 -4.32 -7.42 1.17
CA GLU A 15 -4.94 -7.73 2.45
C GLU A 15 -5.62 -6.48 2.97
N LEU A 16 -6.87 -6.64 3.40
CA LEU A 16 -7.62 -5.55 3.99
C LEU A 16 -7.28 -5.49 5.46
N VAL A 17 -6.80 -4.33 5.91
CA VAL A 17 -6.49 -4.07 7.31
C VAL A 17 -7.62 -3.23 7.87
N GLY A 18 -8.54 -3.89 8.56
CA GLY A 18 -9.75 -3.27 9.07
C GLY A 18 -10.74 -2.91 7.96
N THR A 19 -11.38 -1.73 8.07
CA THR A 19 -12.46 -1.29 7.20
C THR A 19 -12.10 -0.12 6.27
N THR A 20 -10.98 0.56 6.54
CA THR A 20 -10.59 1.79 5.83
C THR A 20 -9.21 1.69 5.18
N ALA A 21 -8.46 0.61 5.39
CA ALA A 21 -7.11 0.46 4.86
C ALA A 21 -6.90 -0.88 4.15
N ALA A 22 -6.00 -0.87 3.16
CA ALA A 22 -5.59 -2.04 2.41
C ALA A 22 -4.06 -2.06 2.29
N GLN A 23 -3.44 -3.16 2.72
CA GLN A 23 -2.04 -3.44 2.43
C GLN A 23 -1.93 -4.16 1.10
N VAL A 24 -1.01 -3.68 0.27
CA VAL A 24 -0.75 -4.25 -1.06
C VAL A 24 0.72 -4.60 -1.13
N TRP A 25 1.00 -5.87 -1.39
CA TRP A 25 2.33 -6.42 -1.53
C TRP A 25 2.74 -6.44 -2.99
N LEU A 26 3.90 -5.89 -3.27
CA LEU A 26 4.48 -5.85 -4.61
C LEU A 26 6.01 -5.86 -4.55
N ASP A 27 6.65 -6.22 -5.66
CA ASP A 27 8.09 -6.16 -5.84
C ASP A 27 8.60 -4.70 -5.92
N GLU A 28 9.88 -4.49 -5.62
CA GLU A 28 10.51 -3.16 -5.65
C GLU A 28 10.34 -2.46 -7.00
N ASP A 29 10.54 -3.19 -8.10
CA ASP A 29 10.39 -2.68 -9.46
C ASP A 29 8.98 -2.14 -9.74
N GLN A 30 7.97 -2.72 -9.10
CA GLN A 30 6.56 -2.33 -9.25
C GLN A 30 6.18 -1.16 -8.34
N ARG A 31 6.98 -0.83 -7.32
CA ARG A 31 6.65 0.23 -6.35
C ARG A 31 6.64 1.60 -6.99
N SER A 32 7.64 1.88 -7.82
CA SER A 32 7.71 3.13 -8.58
C SER A 32 6.53 3.27 -9.55
N LEU A 33 6.11 2.17 -10.19
CA LEU A 33 4.95 2.14 -11.09
C LEU A 33 3.63 2.36 -10.34
N ALA A 34 3.48 1.75 -9.16
CA ALA A 34 2.30 1.85 -8.31
C ALA A 34 2.11 3.27 -7.76
N ILE A 35 3.19 3.90 -7.29
CA ILE A 35 3.20 5.30 -6.83
C ILE A 35 2.86 6.24 -8.01
N GLY A 36 3.47 5.98 -9.18
CA GLY A 36 3.31 6.80 -10.38
C GLY A 36 4.03 8.15 -10.29
N LYS A 37 3.92 8.95 -11.35
CA LYS A 37 4.59 10.25 -11.43
C LYS A 37 4.05 11.19 -10.35
N MET A 38 4.91 11.60 -9.42
CA MET A 38 4.57 12.44 -8.26
C MET A 38 3.54 11.84 -7.29
N GLY A 39 3.36 10.51 -7.26
CA GLY A 39 2.38 9.90 -6.35
C GLY A 39 0.92 10.04 -6.78
N GLN A 40 0.64 10.51 -8.00
CA GLN A 40 -0.74 10.66 -8.48
C GLN A 40 -1.47 9.32 -8.61
N ASN A 41 -0.77 8.25 -9.00
CA ASN A 41 -1.42 6.98 -9.28
C ASN A 41 -1.95 6.34 -8.00
N ILE A 42 -1.16 6.33 -6.92
CA ILE A 42 -1.60 5.82 -5.62
C ILE A 42 -2.72 6.68 -5.01
N ALA A 43 -2.67 8.01 -5.20
CA ALA A 43 -3.71 8.91 -4.72
C ALA A 43 -5.06 8.66 -5.44
N LEU A 44 -5.02 8.53 -6.76
CA LEU A 44 -6.21 8.20 -7.56
C LEU A 44 -6.75 6.82 -7.22
N ALA A 45 -5.87 5.83 -7.04
CA ALA A 45 -6.26 4.48 -6.66
C ALA A 45 -6.95 4.44 -5.28
N SER A 46 -6.39 5.14 -4.31
CA SER A 46 -6.96 5.30 -2.96
C SER A 46 -8.35 5.95 -3.03
N GLN A 47 -8.49 7.03 -3.81
CA GLN A 47 -9.78 7.70 -3.98
C GLN A 47 -10.82 6.84 -4.72
N LEU A 48 -10.41 6.06 -5.72
CA LEU A 48 -11.29 5.19 -6.50
C LEU A 48 -11.82 4.01 -5.67
N VAL A 49 -10.98 3.47 -4.80
CA VAL A 49 -11.34 2.37 -3.91
C VAL A 49 -12.05 2.88 -2.65
N GLY A 50 -11.79 4.13 -2.24
CA GLY A 50 -12.28 4.69 -0.98
C GLY A 50 -11.58 4.10 0.25
N LEU A 51 -10.39 3.52 0.06
CA LEU A 51 -9.58 2.90 1.12
C LEU A 51 -8.15 3.41 1.03
N ASN A 52 -7.50 3.53 2.17
CA ASN A 52 -6.11 3.95 2.27
C ASN A 52 -5.19 2.80 1.82
N ILE A 53 -4.51 2.97 0.68
CA ILE A 53 -3.66 1.95 0.08
C ILE A 53 -2.24 2.11 0.63
N ASN A 54 -1.78 1.11 1.38
CA ASN A 54 -0.41 1.05 1.87
C ASN A 54 0.40 0.04 1.06
N LEU A 55 1.50 0.50 0.45
CA LEU A 55 2.37 -0.37 -0.36
C LEU A 55 3.41 -1.03 0.54
N VAL A 56 3.43 -2.35 0.55
CA VAL A 56 4.37 -3.18 1.29
C VAL A 56 5.30 -3.86 0.29
N GLN A 57 6.60 -3.73 0.50
CA GLN A 57 7.57 -4.43 -0.32
C GLN A 57 7.58 -5.91 0.05
N SER A 58 7.43 -6.78 -0.94
CA SER A 58 7.55 -8.22 -0.71
C SER A 58 9.02 -8.60 -0.66
N GLU A 59 9.61 -8.67 0.53
CA GLU A 59 10.86 -9.41 0.67
C GLU A 59 10.56 -10.88 0.42
N LYS A 60 11.23 -11.49 -0.57
CA LYS A 60 11.17 -12.95 -0.78
C LYS A 60 11.65 -13.64 0.48
N SER A 61 10.68 -14.00 1.33
CA SER A 61 10.78 -14.88 2.49
C SER A 61 11.84 -14.48 3.52
N THR A 62 11.40 -13.96 4.66
CA THR A 62 11.53 -14.68 5.94
C THR A 62 10.45 -14.15 6.89
N GLN A 63 9.86 -15.07 7.64
CA GLN A 63 8.81 -14.88 8.62
C GLN A 63 9.07 -13.67 9.56
N GLU A 64 7.98 -12.98 9.92
CA GLU A 64 7.84 -12.25 11.20
C GLU A 64 8.78 -11.06 11.43
N ARG A 65 8.36 -9.86 10.98
CA ARG A 65 8.78 -8.62 11.62
C ARG A 65 7.76 -7.49 11.40
N GLN A 66 6.98 -7.24 12.45
CA GLN A 66 6.56 -5.91 12.90
C GLN A 66 5.76 -5.01 11.92
N ALA A 67 4.47 -4.75 12.11
CA ALA A 67 3.89 -3.98 13.22
C ALA A 67 4.53 -2.59 13.50
N GLU A 68 5.25 -1.97 12.56
CA GLU A 68 6.02 -0.72 12.82
C GLU A 68 5.63 0.52 11.98
N LEU A 69 4.42 0.62 11.41
CA LEU A 69 3.98 1.85 10.72
C LEU A 69 2.62 2.41 11.17
N ASP A 70 2.10 1.94 12.30
CA ASP A 70 1.00 2.59 13.02
C ASP A 70 1.51 3.66 14.02
N GLU A 71 2.83 3.94 14.04
CA GLU A 71 3.49 4.79 15.04
C GLU A 71 3.71 6.25 14.59
N GLN A 72 3.15 6.71 13.46
CA GLN A 72 3.33 8.10 12.99
C GLN A 72 2.07 8.99 13.05
N VAL A 73 0.99 8.55 13.70
CA VAL A 73 -0.21 9.39 13.88
C VAL A 73 -0.54 9.75 15.34
N ASP A 74 0.24 9.28 16.32
CA ASP A 74 0.01 9.56 17.75
C ASP A 74 1.20 10.29 18.40
N GLU A 75 1.84 11.23 17.68
CA GLU A 75 2.73 12.24 18.29
C GLU A 75 2.18 13.65 18.01
N ALA A 76 0.88 13.83 18.23
CA ALA A 76 0.24 15.15 18.14
C ALA A 76 -0.70 15.47 19.32
N VAL A 77 -0.91 14.55 20.27
CA VAL A 77 -1.74 14.84 21.46
C VAL A 77 -1.20 14.09 22.68
N GLU A 78 -0.17 14.63 23.35
CA GLU A 78 -0.24 15.11 24.75
C GLU A 78 1.02 15.90 25.14
#